data_AF-A0A7C3XJN9-F1
#
_entry.id   AF-A0A7C3XJN9-F1
#
_cell.length_a   1.000
_cell.length_b   1.000
_cell.length_c   1.000
_cell.angle_alpha   90.00
_cell.angle_beta   90.00
_cell.angle_gamma   90.00
#
_symmetry.space_group_name_H-M   'P 1'
#
loop_
_entity.id
_entity.type
_entity.pdbx_description
1 polymer ?
#
loop_
_entity_poly.entity_id
_entity_poly.type
_entity_poly.pdbx_seq_one_letter_code
_entity_poly.pdbx_strand_id
1 'polypeptide(L)'
;MWASIQISGEMDWSDFEEIMSALERAKGCSERGEEKLAHALVNEVIGRLRVKLAIYFCPKCGSTDLASQGTTVTLTVCPKYLCKKCGMEFSRSELT
;
A
#
# COMPACT_ATOMS: atom_id res chain seq x y z
N MET A 1 2.89 -2.40 -24.65
CA MET A 1 2.23 -3.51 -23.92
C MET A 1 1.56 -2.87 -22.71
N TRP A 2 0.24 -2.77 -22.68
CA TRP A 2 -0.48 -2.15 -21.56
C TRP A 2 -0.74 -3.27 -20.56
N ALA A 3 -0.17 -3.19 -19.35
CA ALA A 3 -0.40 -4.19 -18.32
C ALA A 3 -1.87 -4.09 -17.88
N SER A 4 -2.63 -5.16 -18.11
CA SER A 4 -4.00 -5.29 -17.63
C SER A 4 -3.98 -5.20 -16.09
N ILE A 5 -4.55 -4.14 -15.52
CA ILE A 5 -4.72 -4.03 -14.08
C ILE A 5 -5.82 -5.02 -13.70
N GLN A 6 -5.46 -6.20 -13.18
CA GLN A 6 -6.41 -7.12 -12.57
C GLN A 6 -6.65 -6.66 -11.13
N ILE A 7 -7.83 -6.09 -10.88
CA ILE A 7 -8.32 -5.84 -9.53
C ILE A 7 -9.12 -7.09 -9.12
N SER A 8 -8.63 -7.84 -8.14
CA SER A 8 -9.29 -9.07 -7.66
C SER A 8 -9.45 -9.11 -6.15
N GLY A 9 -9.12 -8.02 -5.47
CA GLY A 9 -9.24 -7.94 -4.02
C GLY A 9 -10.57 -7.32 -3.58
N GLU A 10 -10.99 -7.67 -2.36
CA GLU A 10 -12.21 -7.17 -1.73
C GLU A 10 -11.83 -6.26 -0.55
N MET A 11 -12.51 -5.12 -0.44
CA MET A 11 -12.46 -4.24 0.73
C MET A 11 -13.77 -4.39 1.50
N ASP A 12 -13.67 -4.52 2.81
CA ASP A 12 -14.82 -4.42 3.70
C ASP A 12 -15.02 -2.99 4.22
N TRP A 13 -16.07 -2.79 5.01
CA TRP A 13 -16.38 -1.49 5.59
C TRP A 13 -15.33 -1.02 6.61
N SER A 14 -14.68 -1.94 7.32
CA SER A 14 -13.61 -1.62 8.28
C SER A 14 -12.38 -1.09 7.55
N ASP A 15 -12.03 -1.68 6.42
CA ASP A 15 -10.94 -1.20 5.55
C ASP A 15 -11.20 0.23 5.07
N PHE A 16 -12.45 0.52 4.70
CA PHE A 16 -12.86 1.86 4.28
C PHE A 16 -12.71 2.87 5.42
N GLU A 17 -13.21 2.56 6.63
CA GLU A 17 -13.10 3.44 7.79
C GLU A 17 -11.63 3.73 8.17
N GLU A 18 -10.76 2.70 8.15
CA GLU A 18 -9.33 2.89 8.40
C GLU A 18 -8.67 3.83 7.38
N ILE A 19 -8.99 3.66 6.10
CA ILE A 19 -8.46 4.49 5.02
C ILE A 19 -8.93 5.94 5.18
N MET A 20 -10.22 6.16 5.42
CA MET A 20 -10.79 7.49 5.61
C MET A 20 -10.16 8.19 6.82
N SER A 21 -10.03 7.49 7.96
CA SER A 21 -9.39 8.03 9.15
C SER A 21 -7.91 8.41 8.90
N ALA A 22 -7.17 7.63 8.12
CA ALA A 22 -5.80 7.97 7.74
C ALA A 22 -5.73 9.20 6.83
N LEU A 23 -6.65 9.34 5.87
CA LEU A 23 -6.73 10.51 4.99
C LEU A 23 -7.10 11.79 5.74
N GLU A 24 -8.02 11.71 6.70
CA GLU A 24 -8.38 12.85 7.56
C GLU A 24 -7.19 13.32 8.40
N ARG A 25 -6.42 12.38 8.97
CA ARG A 25 -5.17 12.70 9.67
C ARG A 25 -4.15 13.36 8.73
N ALA A 26 -4.00 12.84 7.50
CA ALA A 26 -3.10 13.42 6.51
C ALA A 26 -3.49 14.86 6.16
N LYS A 27 -4.79 15.11 5.95
CA LYS A 27 -5.34 16.45 5.72
C LYS A 27 -4.99 17.40 6.87
N GLY A 28 -5.25 16.98 8.11
CA GLY A 28 -4.91 17.79 9.28
C GLY A 28 -3.41 18.10 9.39
N CYS A 29 -2.53 17.17 9.01
CA CYS A 29 -1.09 17.43 8.96
C CYS A 29 -0.74 18.49 7.90
N SER A 30 -1.29 18.39 6.70
CA SER A 30 -1.05 19.37 5.63
C SER A 30 -1.55 20.76 6.02
N GLU A 31 -2.72 20.87 6.63
CA GLU A 31 -3.27 22.16 7.11
C GLU A 31 -2.37 22.83 8.17
N ARG A 32 -1.57 22.06 8.91
CA ARG A 32 -0.56 22.57 9.86
C ARG A 32 0.83 22.81 9.25
N GLY A 33 1.01 22.52 7.95
CA GLY A 33 2.30 22.60 7.26
C GLY A 33 3.24 21.43 7.56
N GLU A 34 2.74 20.32 8.13
CA GLU A 34 3.49 19.11 8.44
C GLU A 34 3.60 18.18 7.21
N GLU A 35 4.10 18.71 6.09
CA GLU A 35 4.05 18.06 4.77
C GLU A 35 4.71 16.68 4.73
N LYS A 36 5.81 16.48 5.46
CA LYS A 36 6.46 15.16 5.56
C LYS A 36 5.56 14.10 6.19
N LEU A 37 4.77 14.50 7.20
CA LEU A 37 3.87 13.60 7.89
C LEU A 37 2.61 13.34 7.06
N ALA A 38 2.07 14.38 6.41
CA ALA A 38 0.96 14.23 5.47
C ALA A 38 1.29 13.23 4.36
N HIS A 39 2.47 13.36 3.73
CA HIS A 39 2.92 12.41 2.72
C HIS A 39 3.10 10.99 3.25
N ALA A 40 3.64 10.82 4.45
CA ALA A 40 3.79 9.49 5.05
C ALA A 40 2.43 8.78 5.22
N LEU A 41 1.41 9.51 5.68
CA LEU A 41 0.05 8.97 5.87
C LEU A 41 -0.64 8.63 4.53
N VAL A 42 -0.50 9.49 3.52
CA VAL A 42 -1.00 9.19 2.17
C VAL A 42 -0.32 7.96 1.57
N ASN A 43 1.00 7.84 1.75
CA ASN A 43 1.76 6.69 1.26
C ASN A 43 1.33 5.38 1.94
N GLU A 44 1.01 5.43 3.24
CA GLU A 44 0.43 4.28 3.95
C GLU A 44 -0.90 3.85 3.33
N VAL A 45 -1.81 4.80 3.06
CA VAL A 45 -3.12 4.54 2.43
C VAL A 45 -2.96 3.89 1.06
N ILE A 46 -2.10 4.46 0.20
CA ILE A 46 -1.83 3.88 -1.14
C ILE A 46 -1.28 2.46 -1.00
N GLY A 47 -0.42 2.23 -0.02
CA GLY A 47 0.13 0.92 0.32
C GLY A 47 -0.93 -0.12 0.63
N ARG A 48 -1.84 0.22 1.56
CA ARG A 48 -2.96 -0.62 1.97
C ARG A 48 -3.89 -0.92 0.79
N LEU A 49 -4.25 0.10 0.01
CA LEU A 49 -5.10 -0.06 -1.17
C LEU A 49 -4.52 -1.03 -2.19
N ARG A 50 -3.21 -0.95 -2.49
CA ARG A 50 -2.56 -1.86 -3.46
C ARG A 50 -2.62 -3.32 -3.03
N VAL A 51 -2.44 -3.58 -1.75
CA VAL A 51 -2.55 -4.93 -1.18
C VAL A 51 -4.00 -5.40 -1.19
N LYS A 52 -4.92 -4.57 -0.67
CA LYS A 52 -6.34 -4.91 -0.55
C LYS A 52 -7.03 -5.11 -1.89
N LEU A 53 -6.63 -4.37 -2.92
CA LEU A 53 -7.15 -4.52 -4.28
C LEU A 53 -6.42 -5.61 -5.08
N ALA A 54 -5.45 -6.32 -4.46
CA ALA A 54 -4.65 -7.38 -5.07
C ALA A 54 -3.99 -6.94 -6.39
N ILE A 55 -3.52 -5.70 -6.45
CA ILE A 55 -2.90 -5.12 -7.68
C ILE A 55 -1.58 -5.81 -8.00
N TYR A 56 -0.92 -6.38 -7.00
CA TYR A 56 0.40 -7.01 -7.11
C TYR A 56 0.36 -8.48 -6.74
N PHE A 57 1.28 -9.22 -7.35
CA PHE A 57 1.47 -10.65 -7.18
C PHE A 57 2.90 -10.93 -6.74
N CYS A 58 3.09 -11.93 -5.89
CA CYS A 58 4.43 -12.38 -5.53
C CYS A 58 5.19 -12.84 -6.79
N PRO A 59 6.36 -12.28 -7.12
CA PRO A 59 7.09 -12.66 -8.32
C PRO A 59 7.61 -14.10 -8.27
N LYS A 60 7.76 -14.67 -7.07
CA LYS A 60 8.21 -16.06 -6.87
C LYS A 60 7.09 -17.09 -7.01
N CYS A 61 5.88 -16.80 -6.54
CA CYS A 61 4.82 -17.82 -6.43
C CYS A 61 3.44 -17.40 -6.98
N GLY A 62 3.34 -16.18 -7.53
CA GLY A 62 2.10 -15.64 -8.11
C GLY A 62 0.99 -15.31 -7.11
N SER A 63 1.23 -15.45 -5.81
CA SER A 63 0.21 -15.20 -4.78
C SER A 63 -0.10 -13.71 -4.62
N THR A 64 -1.38 -13.38 -4.49
CA THR A 64 -1.90 -12.05 -4.14
C THR A 64 -1.93 -11.78 -2.64
N ASP A 65 -1.65 -12.79 -1.80
CA ASP A 65 -1.65 -12.66 -0.34
C ASP A 65 -0.35 -11.97 0.14
N LEU A 66 -0.38 -10.65 0.04
CA LEU A 66 0.72 -9.76 0.35
C LEU A 66 0.43 -8.97 1.63
N ALA A 67 1.49 -8.59 2.34
CA ALA A 67 1.45 -7.56 3.37
C ALA A 67 2.33 -6.39 2.93
N SER A 68 1.82 -5.16 3.08
CA SER A 68 2.64 -3.97 2.92
C SER A 68 3.55 -3.83 4.14
N GLN A 69 4.84 -3.67 3.92
CA GLN A 69 5.80 -3.35 4.97
C GLN A 69 6.38 -1.96 4.70
N GLY A 70 5.88 -0.98 5.43
CA GLY A 70 6.45 0.36 5.39
C GLY A 70 5.62 1.39 6.14
N THR A 71 6.21 1.91 7.21
CA THR A 71 6.09 3.28 7.74
C THR A 71 7.39 3.51 8.51
N THR A 72 8.09 4.63 8.39
CA THR A 72 7.73 5.94 8.91
C THR A 72 8.64 6.95 8.19
N VAL A 73 8.13 8.10 7.76
CA VAL A 73 8.87 9.24 7.17
C VAL A 73 9.42 9.10 5.73
N THR A 74 9.40 7.93 5.09
CA THR A 74 9.87 7.81 3.70
C THR A 74 8.84 8.32 2.68
N LEU A 75 9.27 9.22 1.77
CA LEU A 75 8.49 9.67 0.59
C LEU A 75 8.13 8.52 -0.38
N THR A 76 8.69 7.33 -0.16
CA THR A 76 8.42 6.13 -0.94
C THR A 76 7.18 5.41 -0.44
N VAL A 77 6.21 5.18 -1.34
CA VAL A 77 5.04 4.32 -1.11
C VAL A 77 5.50 2.86 -0.98
N CYS A 78 5.26 2.23 0.18
CA CYS A 78 5.55 0.81 0.48
C CYS A 78 6.90 0.33 -0.09
N PRO A 79 8.02 0.60 0.61
CA PRO A 79 9.34 0.20 0.14
C PRO A 79 9.47 -1.32 -0.02
N LYS A 80 8.69 -2.11 0.75
CA LYS A 80 8.66 -3.57 0.64
C LYS A 80 7.24 -4.13 0.76
N TYR A 81 7.06 -5.29 0.14
CA TYR A 81 5.92 -6.18 0.25
C TYR A 81 6.43 -7.54 0.76
N LEU A 82 5.69 -8.15 1.68
CA LEU A 82 5.95 -9.50 2.17
C LEU A 82 4.88 -10.44 1.63
N CYS A 83 5.27 -11.48 0.90
CA CYS A 83 4.37 -12.55 0.52
C CYS A 83 4.12 -13.48 1.72
N LYS A 84 2.87 -13.56 2.20
CA LYS A 84 2.52 -14.41 3.34
C LYS A 84 2.58 -15.90 3.01
N LYS A 85 2.44 -16.27 1.73
CA LYS A 85 2.50 -17.67 1.28
C LYS A 85 3.92 -18.25 1.24
N CYS A 86 4.90 -17.49 0.77
CA CYS A 86 6.27 -18.01 0.56
C CYS A 86 7.36 -17.27 1.33
N GLY A 87 7.01 -16.25 2.10
CA GLY A 87 7.92 -15.45 2.92
C GLY A 87 8.86 -14.53 2.14
N MET A 88 8.69 -14.41 0.82
CA MET A 88 9.52 -13.51 0.02
C MET A 88 9.20 -12.05 0.32
N GLU A 89 10.24 -11.27 0.62
CA GLU A 89 10.19 -9.81 0.58
C GLU A 89 10.61 -9.31 -0.80
N PHE A 90 9.87 -8.33 -1.33
CA PHE A 90 10.19 -7.69 -2.60
C PHE A 90 9.68 -6.24 -2.64
N SER A 91 10.25 -5.44 -3.51
CA SER A 91 9.92 -4.05 -3.77
C SER A 91 9.08 -3.91 -5.04
N ARG A 92 8.49 -2.73 -5.25
CA ARG A 92 7.73 -2.45 -6.47
C ARG A 92 8.56 -2.65 -7.75
N SER A 93 9.87 -2.35 -7.71
CA SER A 93 10.77 -2.53 -8.86
C SER A 93 10.94 -3.99 -9.28
N GLU A 94 10.65 -4.93 -8.38
CA GLU A 94 10.83 -6.37 -8.62
C GLU A 94 9.53 -7.04 -9.11
N LEU A 95 8.48 -6.25 -9.40
CA LEU A 95 7.18 -6.70 -9.91
C LEU A 95 7.07 -6.67 -11.45
N THR A 96 8.18 -6.50 -12.17
CA THR A 96 8.24 -6.45 -13.65
C THR A 96 8.05 -7.80 -14.30
#